data_AF-F4KW07-F1
#
_entry.id   AF-F4KW07-F1
#
_cell.length_a   1.000
_cell.length_b   1.000
_cell.length_c   1.000
_cell.angle_alpha   90.00
_cell.angle_beta   90.00
_cell.angle_gamma   90.00
#
_symmetry.space_group_name_H-M   'P 1'
#
loop_
_entity.id
_entity.type
_entity.pdbx_description
1 polymer ?
#
loop_
_entity_poly.entity_id
_entity_poly.type
_entity_poly.pdbx_seq_one_letter_code
_entity_poly.pdbx_strand_id
1 'polypeptide(L)'
;MSAKPKTYRSSTKTNYWAAILRAVPLAGIFYGILITIGNLLSYVVFGGYTNFATKVITGIQLFLLWLIVSSTVRTLHLLAKDIPVLILWLAGGLTAIVSVLLAPIVLDLFYRMGLEVGPTIANASKLRFYLALGLIFSLIAIIHVRVKNKALGSTLEWVIVLGLGVVFYVYYLK
;
A
#
# COMPACT_ATOMS: atom_id res chain seq x y z
N MET A 1 51.51 -13.51 7.25
CA MET A 1 50.19 -12.87 7.12
C MET A 1 49.37 -13.65 6.10
N SER A 2 48.37 -14.42 6.56
CA SER A 2 47.55 -15.27 5.71
C SER A 2 46.37 -14.47 5.15
N ALA A 3 46.32 -14.30 3.83
CA ALA A 3 45.23 -13.63 3.15
C ALA A 3 44.00 -14.54 3.14
N LYS A 4 42.94 -14.16 3.86
CA LYS A 4 41.66 -14.86 3.79
C LYS A 4 41.07 -14.74 2.37
N PRO A 5 40.62 -15.84 1.74
CA PRO A 5 39.99 -15.78 0.43
C PRO A 5 38.68 -15.00 0.53
N LYS A 6 38.52 -13.99 -0.34
CA LYS A 6 37.24 -13.30 -0.55
C LYS A 6 36.26 -14.32 -1.12
N THR A 7 35.33 -14.79 -0.30
CA THR A 7 34.19 -15.57 -0.76
C THR A 7 33.35 -14.71 -1.69
N TYR A 8 33.50 -14.94 -3.00
CA TYR A 8 32.57 -14.42 -4.01
C TYR A 8 31.21 -15.05 -3.70
N ARG A 9 30.36 -14.31 -2.99
CA ARG A 9 28.97 -14.70 -2.74
C ARG A 9 28.31 -14.74 -4.11
N SER A 10 28.18 -15.96 -4.64
CA SER A 10 27.45 -16.27 -5.86
C SER A 10 26.17 -15.44 -5.90
N SER A 11 26.05 -14.65 -6.95
CA SER A 11 24.86 -13.91 -7.35
C SER A 11 23.73 -14.92 -7.53
N THR A 12 23.07 -15.26 -6.44
CA THR A 12 21.78 -15.92 -6.46
C THR A 12 20.85 -14.91 -7.11
N LYS A 13 20.49 -15.15 -8.38
CA LYS A 13 19.41 -14.43 -9.07
C LYS A 13 18.25 -14.38 -8.08
N THR A 14 18.04 -13.22 -7.47
CA THR A 14 17.06 -13.11 -6.41
C THR A 14 15.72 -13.32 -7.08
N ASN A 15 15.04 -14.42 -6.75
CA ASN A 15 13.72 -14.73 -7.27
C ASN A 15 12.76 -13.67 -6.72
N TYR A 16 12.65 -12.55 -7.42
CA TYR A 16 11.83 -11.41 -7.03
C TYR A 16 10.36 -11.80 -6.87
N TRP A 17 9.89 -12.81 -7.60
CA TRP A 17 8.57 -13.42 -7.39
C TRP A 17 8.40 -14.00 -5.99
N ALA A 18 9.42 -14.67 -5.45
CA ALA A 18 9.37 -15.20 -4.08
C ALA A 18 9.34 -14.07 -3.03
N ALA A 19 10.03 -12.96 -3.29
CA ALA A 19 9.97 -11.78 -2.43
C ALA A 19 8.58 -11.12 -2.48
N ILE A 20 7.99 -10.95 -3.67
CA ILE A 20 6.64 -10.40 -3.86
C ILE A 20 5.59 -11.29 -3.17
N LEU A 21 5.64 -12.61 -3.39
CA LEU A 21 4.68 -13.55 -2.80
C LEU A 21 4.73 -13.63 -1.28
N ARG A 22 5.84 -13.23 -0.66
CA ARG A 22 5.95 -13.13 0.81
C ARG A 22 5.55 -11.75 1.32
N ALA A 23 6.00 -10.69 0.65
CA ALA A 23 5.79 -9.32 1.09
C ALA A 23 4.33 -8.86 0.92
N VAL A 24 3.67 -9.26 -0.18
CA VAL A 24 2.33 -8.79 -0.53
C VAL A 24 1.25 -9.29 0.45
N PRO A 25 1.16 -10.59 0.78
CA PRO A 25 0.19 -11.06 1.76
C PRO A 25 0.45 -10.48 3.16
N LEU A 26 1.71 -10.38 3.56
CA LEU A 26 2.09 -9.79 4.85
C LEU A 26 1.66 -8.32 4.94
N ALA A 27 1.88 -7.55 3.88
CA ALA A 27 1.41 -6.17 3.75
C ALA A 27 -0.11 -6.09 3.86
N GLY A 28 -0.85 -7.04 3.28
CA GLY A 28 -2.30 -7.10 3.37
C GLY A 28 -2.83 -7.45 4.75
N ILE A 29 -2.20 -8.40 5.46
CA ILE A 29 -2.52 -8.70 6.86
C ILE A 29 -2.27 -7.47 7.72
N PHE A 30 -1.11 -6.82 7.54
CA PHE A 30 -0.75 -5.63 8.29
C PHE A 30 -1.71 -4.47 8.03
N TYR A 31 -2.17 -4.31 6.78
CA TYR A 31 -3.23 -3.36 6.44
C TYR A 31 -4.52 -3.65 7.19
N GLY A 32 -4.96 -4.92 7.21
CA GLY A 32 -6.14 -5.35 7.95
C GLY A 32 -6.05 -4.99 9.44
N ILE A 33 -4.90 -5.25 10.07
CA ILE A 33 -4.66 -4.90 11.48
C ILE A 33 -4.76 -3.37 11.69
N LEU A 34 -4.12 -2.58 10.82
CA LEU A 34 -4.15 -1.13 10.93
C LEU A 34 -5.55 -0.54 10.75
N ILE A 35 -6.35 -1.09 9.84
CA ILE A 35 -7.76 -0.69 9.69
C ILE A 35 -8.55 -1.01 10.96
N THR A 36 -8.36 -2.21 11.52
CA THR A 36 -9.02 -2.61 12.77
C THR A 36 -8.71 -1.62 13.89
N ILE A 37 -7.44 -1.27 14.08
CA ILE A 37 -7.02 -0.28 15.07
C ILE A 37 -7.65 1.09 14.78
N GLY A 38 -7.65 1.53 13.52
CA GLY A 38 -8.25 2.78 13.10
C GLY A 38 -9.77 2.84 13.38
N ASN A 39 -10.49 1.74 13.14
CA ASN A 39 -11.91 1.63 13.42
C ASN A 39 -12.20 1.69 14.92
N LEU A 40 -11.44 0.96 15.74
CA LEU A 40 -11.57 0.99 17.20
C LEU A 40 -11.32 2.39 17.77
N LEU A 41 -10.22 3.03 17.34
CA LEU A 41 -9.90 4.40 17.76
C LEU A 41 -10.98 5.37 17.33
N SER A 42 -11.50 5.25 16.10
CA SER A 42 -12.58 6.10 15.63
C SER A 42 -13.86 5.92 16.45
N TYR A 43 -14.20 4.70 16.81
CA TYR A 43 -15.37 4.43 17.65
C TYR A 43 -15.24 5.11 19.02
N VAL A 44 -14.06 5.01 19.65
CA VAL A 44 -13.75 5.66 20.93
C VAL A 44 -13.76 7.19 20.81
N VAL A 45 -13.17 7.75 19.75
CA VAL A 45 -13.01 9.21 19.58
C VAL A 45 -14.33 9.89 19.19
N PHE A 46 -15.11 9.27 18.30
CA PHE A 46 -16.33 9.89 17.76
C PHE A 46 -17.62 9.37 18.43
N GLY A 47 -17.52 8.41 19.36
CA GLY A 47 -18.68 7.86 20.08
C GLY A 47 -19.65 7.09 19.20
N GLY A 48 -19.19 6.55 18.06
CA GLY A 48 -20.01 5.80 17.11
C GLY A 48 -19.70 6.06 15.64
N TYR A 49 -20.47 5.43 14.75
CA TYR A 49 -20.31 5.50 13.30
C TYR A 49 -21.24 6.55 12.67
N THR A 50 -21.04 7.82 13.00
CA THR A 50 -21.74 8.93 12.34
C THR A 50 -21.27 9.11 10.89
N ASN A 51 -22.06 9.77 10.03
CA ASN A 51 -21.67 10.07 8.65
C ASN A 51 -20.33 10.82 8.53
N PHE A 52 -20.02 11.67 9.51
CA PHE A 52 -18.73 12.35 9.58
C PHE A 52 -17.59 11.37 9.92
N ALA A 53 -17.77 10.55 10.96
CA ALA A 53 -16.80 9.54 11.36
C ALA A 53 -16.50 8.58 10.21
N THR A 54 -17.51 8.10 9.46
CA THR A 54 -17.31 7.23 8.30
C THR A 54 -16.45 7.88 7.21
N LYS A 55 -16.65 9.18 6.93
CA LYS A 55 -15.83 9.91 5.94
C LYS A 55 -14.38 10.07 6.41
N VAL A 56 -14.17 10.39 7.68
CA VAL A 56 -12.82 10.51 8.28
C VAL A 56 -12.10 9.16 8.23
N ILE A 57 -12.75 8.09 8.68
CA ILE A 57 -12.23 6.72 8.62
C ILE A 57 -11.86 6.35 7.19
N THR A 58 -12.72 6.65 6.22
CA THR A 58 -12.46 6.37 4.80
C THR A 58 -11.16 7.04 4.34
N GLY A 59 -10.96 8.31 4.70
CA GLY A 59 -9.70 9.02 4.41
C GLY A 59 -8.48 8.37 5.05
N ILE A 60 -8.60 7.96 6.32
CA ILE A 60 -7.54 7.24 7.04
C ILE A 60 -7.22 5.90 6.35
N GLN A 61 -8.23 5.13 5.95
CA GLN A 61 -8.01 3.84 5.26
C GLN A 61 -7.29 4.03 3.91
N LEU A 62 -7.66 5.04 3.13
CA LEU A 62 -6.96 5.38 1.88
C LEU A 62 -5.51 5.82 2.13
N PHE A 63 -5.27 6.61 3.17
CA PHE A 63 -3.93 7.01 3.58
C PHE A 63 -3.07 5.81 4.01
N LEU A 64 -3.62 4.89 4.81
CA LEU A 64 -2.95 3.65 5.20
C LEU A 64 -2.63 2.76 4.00
N LEU A 65 -3.55 2.67 3.03
CA LEU A 65 -3.32 1.93 1.80
C LEU A 65 -2.14 2.52 1.01
N TRP A 66 -2.07 3.84 0.89
CA TRP A 66 -0.95 4.53 0.25
C TRP A 66 0.39 4.23 0.94
N LEU A 67 0.42 4.31 2.27
CA LEU A 67 1.62 4.01 3.06
C LEU A 67 2.10 2.58 2.86
N ILE A 68 1.18 1.62 2.88
CA ILE A 68 1.53 0.20 2.72
C ILE A 68 2.02 -0.10 1.33
N VAL A 69 1.33 0.35 0.28
CA VAL A 69 1.78 0.15 -1.10
C VAL A 69 3.16 0.77 -1.30
N SER A 70 3.37 2.00 -0.82
CA SER A 70 4.66 2.68 -0.93
C SER A 70 5.78 1.95 -0.18
N SER A 71 5.49 1.48 1.03
CA SER A 71 6.41 0.71 1.85
C SER A 71 6.78 -0.64 1.21
N THR A 72 5.80 -1.35 0.65
CA THR A 72 6.02 -2.63 -0.04
C THR A 72 6.90 -2.44 -1.27
N VAL A 73 6.59 -1.43 -2.11
CA VAL A 73 7.38 -1.12 -3.31
C VAL A 73 8.82 -0.74 -2.94
N ARG A 74 9.00 0.09 -1.90
CA ARG A 74 10.33 0.47 -1.41
C ARG A 74 11.11 -0.72 -0.87
N THR A 75 10.46 -1.58 -0.08
CA THR A 75 11.06 -2.79 0.47
C THR A 75 11.50 -3.75 -0.64
N LEU A 76 10.64 -3.97 -1.64
CA LEU A 76 10.97 -4.81 -2.79
C LEU A 76 12.17 -4.27 -3.58
N HIS A 77 12.24 -2.96 -3.79
CA HIS A 77 13.40 -2.36 -4.44
C HIS A 77 14.69 -2.52 -3.63
N LEU A 78 14.63 -2.39 -2.30
CA LEU A 78 15.79 -2.56 -1.43
C LEU A 78 16.26 -4.02 -1.41
N LEU A 79 15.35 -4.99 -1.46
CA LEU A 79 15.67 -6.42 -1.50
C LEU A 79 16.27 -6.86 -2.84
N ALA A 80 15.79 -6.30 -3.95
CA ALA A 80 16.31 -6.60 -5.27
C ALA A 80 16.30 -5.35 -6.15
N LYS A 81 17.44 -4.66 -6.17
CA LYS A 81 17.64 -3.41 -6.93
C LYS A 81 17.42 -3.58 -8.43
N ASP A 82 17.62 -4.77 -8.96
CA ASP A 82 17.51 -5.08 -10.39
C ASP A 82 16.09 -5.45 -10.84
N ILE A 83 15.07 -5.36 -9.97
CA ILE A 83 13.69 -5.64 -10.39
C ILE A 83 13.27 -4.61 -11.47
N PRO A 84 12.69 -5.04 -12.60
CA PRO A 84 12.14 -4.14 -13.61
C PRO A 84 11.06 -3.20 -13.04
N VAL A 85 11.03 -1.95 -13.51
CA VAL A 85 10.04 -0.94 -13.09
C VAL A 85 8.61 -1.46 -13.20
N LEU A 86 8.30 -2.13 -14.32
CA LEU A 86 6.98 -2.68 -14.60
C LEU A 86 6.55 -3.73 -13.57
N ILE A 87 7.49 -4.55 -13.09
CA ILE A 87 7.21 -5.56 -12.06
C ILE A 87 6.99 -4.90 -10.70
N LEU A 88 7.80 -3.89 -10.36
CA LEU A 88 7.59 -3.11 -9.12
C LEU A 88 6.23 -2.40 -9.12
N TRP A 89 5.83 -1.88 -10.28
CA TRP A 89 4.57 -1.19 -10.49
C TRP A 89 3.37 -2.12 -10.30
N LEU A 90 3.41 -3.28 -10.97
CA LEU A 90 2.40 -4.33 -10.80
C LEU A 90 2.38 -4.89 -9.37
N ALA A 91 3.53 -5.00 -8.70
CA ALA A 91 3.60 -5.46 -7.32
C ALA A 91 2.86 -4.51 -6.36
N GLY A 92 2.93 -3.19 -6.57
CA GLY A 92 2.16 -2.24 -5.78
C GLY A 92 0.64 -2.34 -6.04
N GLY A 93 0.23 -2.53 -7.30
CA GLY A 93 -1.17 -2.81 -7.63
C GLY A 93 -1.69 -4.11 -6.99
N LEU A 94 -0.88 -5.18 -7.06
CA LEU A 94 -1.18 -6.46 -6.42
C LEU A 94 -1.27 -6.32 -4.89
N THR A 95 -0.39 -5.51 -4.30
CA THR A 95 -0.42 -5.18 -2.86
C THR A 95 -1.76 -4.55 -2.49
N ALA A 96 -2.22 -3.56 -3.24
CA ALA A 96 -3.50 -2.91 -2.96
C ALA A 96 -4.68 -3.89 -3.04
N ILE A 97 -4.72 -4.75 -4.06
CA ILE A 97 -5.78 -5.78 -4.19
C ILE A 97 -5.75 -6.74 -3.00
N VAL A 98 -4.59 -7.32 -2.71
CA VAL A 98 -4.45 -8.33 -1.66
C VAL A 98 -4.79 -7.74 -0.29
N SER A 99 -4.36 -6.51 -0.02
CA SER A 99 -4.73 -5.76 1.18
C SER A 99 -6.25 -5.58 1.32
N VAL A 100 -6.94 -5.19 0.24
CA VAL A 100 -8.39 -5.02 0.25
C VAL A 100 -9.13 -6.36 0.42
N LEU A 101 -8.61 -7.45 -0.13
CA LEU A 101 -9.22 -8.78 0.03
C LEU A 101 -9.00 -9.38 1.42
N LEU A 102 -7.84 -9.13 2.03
CA LEU A 102 -7.48 -9.67 3.35
C LEU A 102 -8.05 -8.84 4.50
N ALA A 103 -8.26 -7.53 4.33
CA ALA A 103 -8.76 -6.67 5.40
C ALA A 103 -10.09 -7.16 6.02
N PRO A 104 -11.13 -7.56 5.24
CA PRO A 104 -12.37 -8.09 5.81
C PRO A 104 -12.16 -9.37 6.63
N ILE A 105 -11.24 -10.25 6.21
CA ILE A 105 -10.93 -11.50 6.92
C ILE A 105 -10.31 -11.19 8.28
N VAL A 106 -9.37 -10.23 8.31
CA VAL A 106 -8.74 -9.79 9.56
C VAL A 106 -9.77 -9.16 10.49
N LEU A 107 -10.64 -8.30 9.96
CA LEU A 107 -11.72 -7.70 10.73
C LEU A 107 -12.69 -8.74 11.30
N ASP A 108 -13.12 -9.74 10.50
CA ASP A 108 -13.99 -10.82 10.98
C ASP A 108 -13.32 -11.63 12.11
N LEU A 109 -12.01 -11.88 12.01
CA LEU A 109 -11.25 -12.53 13.07
C LEU A 109 -11.31 -11.73 14.38
N PHE A 110 -11.07 -10.41 14.32
CA PHE A 110 -11.14 -9.55 15.50
C PHE A 110 -12.56 -9.37 16.04
N TYR A 111 -13.57 -9.35 15.16
CA TYR A 111 -14.98 -9.34 15.55
C TYR A 111 -15.34 -10.59 16.37
N ARG A 112 -14.92 -11.78 15.89
CA ARG A 112 -15.13 -13.05 16.60
C ARG A 112 -14.40 -13.11 17.95
N MET A 113 -13.37 -12.29 18.15
CA MET A 113 -12.68 -12.13 19.44
C MET A 113 -13.39 -11.16 20.39
N GLY A 114 -14.56 -10.63 20.02
CA GLY A 114 -15.38 -9.74 20.86
C GLY A 114 -15.06 -8.26 20.72
N LEU A 115 -14.30 -7.84 19.70
CA LEU A 115 -14.04 -6.43 19.45
C LEU A 115 -15.14 -5.80 18.59
N GLU A 116 -15.62 -4.63 18.99
CA GLU A 116 -16.54 -3.81 18.19
C GLU A 116 -15.79 -3.18 17.01
N VAL A 117 -15.67 -3.95 15.94
CA VAL A 117 -15.05 -3.49 14.70
C VAL A 117 -16.09 -2.94 13.74
N GLY A 118 -15.87 -1.71 13.32
CA GLY A 118 -16.73 -0.99 12.40
C GLY A 118 -16.72 -1.54 10.97
N PRO A 119 -17.60 -1.00 10.10
CA PRO A 119 -17.65 -1.39 8.70
C PRO A 119 -16.31 -1.08 8.00
N THR A 120 -15.92 -1.95 7.08
CA THR A 120 -14.76 -1.73 6.21
C THR A 120 -15.18 -1.20 4.85
N ILE A 121 -14.41 -0.25 4.30
CA ILE A 121 -14.59 0.20 2.91
C ILE A 121 -13.99 -0.80 1.91
N ALA A 122 -13.29 -1.82 2.39
CA ALA A 122 -12.70 -2.89 1.59
C ALA A 122 -13.81 -3.82 1.06
N ASN A 123 -14.52 -3.34 0.05
CA ASN A 123 -15.57 -4.06 -0.65
C ASN A 123 -15.03 -4.55 -2.00
N ALA A 124 -15.22 -5.85 -2.29
CA ALA A 124 -14.81 -6.45 -3.55
C ALA A 124 -15.44 -5.76 -4.78
N SER A 125 -16.60 -5.12 -4.64
CA SER A 125 -17.21 -4.31 -5.71
C SER A 125 -16.37 -3.10 -6.13
N LYS A 126 -15.49 -2.60 -5.24
CA LYS A 126 -14.60 -1.45 -5.49
C LYS A 126 -13.16 -1.85 -5.82
N LEU A 127 -12.90 -3.12 -6.12
CA LEU A 127 -11.54 -3.64 -6.36
C LEU A 127 -10.82 -2.86 -7.47
N ARG A 128 -11.55 -2.49 -8.53
CA ARG A 128 -11.00 -1.71 -9.66
C ARG A 128 -10.50 -0.33 -9.22
N PHE A 129 -11.22 0.32 -8.31
CA PHE A 129 -10.84 1.62 -7.76
C PHE A 129 -9.55 1.50 -6.92
N TYR A 130 -9.47 0.50 -6.06
CA TYR A 130 -8.27 0.25 -5.25
C TYR A 130 -7.07 -0.22 -6.06
N LEU A 131 -7.29 -0.99 -7.13
CA LEU A 131 -6.23 -1.35 -8.08
C LEU A 131 -5.68 -0.10 -8.77
N ALA A 132 -6.55 0.78 -9.26
CA ALA A 132 -6.13 2.03 -9.88
C ALA A 132 -5.30 2.89 -8.91
N LEU A 133 -5.78 3.07 -7.68
CA LEU A 133 -5.02 3.76 -6.63
C LEU A 133 -3.70 3.07 -6.29
N GLY A 134 -3.69 1.74 -6.18
CA GLY A 134 -2.48 0.97 -5.92
C GLY A 134 -1.41 1.15 -7.01
N LEU A 135 -1.81 1.19 -8.27
CA LEU A 135 -0.92 1.46 -9.40
C LEU A 135 -0.39 2.90 -9.37
N ILE A 136 -1.24 3.87 -9.02
CA ILE A 136 -0.84 5.27 -8.84
C ILE A 136 0.19 5.40 -7.72
N PHE A 137 -0.11 4.86 -6.54
CA PHE A 137 0.76 4.91 -5.37
C PHE A 137 2.09 4.21 -5.62
N SER A 138 2.05 3.09 -6.35
CA SER A 138 3.26 2.39 -6.77
C SER A 138 4.12 3.24 -7.69
N LEU A 139 3.52 3.95 -8.65
CA LEU A 139 4.23 4.86 -9.54
C LEU A 139 4.95 5.97 -8.75
N ILE A 140 4.26 6.60 -7.79
CA ILE A 140 4.82 7.62 -6.90
C ILE A 140 5.99 7.05 -6.09
N ALA A 141 5.82 5.86 -5.53
CA ALA A 141 6.87 5.20 -4.76
C ALA A 141 8.10 4.86 -5.61
N ILE A 142 7.91 4.40 -6.85
CA ILE A 142 9.00 4.13 -7.79
C ILE A 142 9.79 5.41 -8.10
N ILE A 143 9.11 6.54 -8.29
CA ILE A 143 9.74 7.83 -8.54
C ILE A 143 10.67 8.19 -7.38
N HIS A 144 10.19 8.12 -6.14
CA HIS A 144 11.02 8.39 -4.96
C HIS A 144 12.24 7.47 -4.83
N VAL A 145 12.06 6.22 -5.24
CA VAL A 145 13.09 5.20 -5.08
C VAL A 145 14.16 5.28 -6.17
N ARG A 146 13.81 5.71 -7.39
CA ARG A 146 14.74 5.75 -8.53
C ARG A 146 15.24 7.14 -8.89
N VAL A 147 14.51 8.20 -8.56
CA VAL A 147 14.94 9.58 -8.80
C VAL A 147 15.82 10.03 -7.65
N LYS A 148 17.15 10.07 -7.88
CA LYS A 148 18.14 10.47 -6.87
C LYS A 148 17.99 11.93 -6.43
N ASN A 149 17.49 12.80 -7.31
CA ASN A 149 17.27 14.21 -7.01
C ASN A 149 15.92 14.39 -6.30
N LYS A 150 15.96 14.70 -5.00
CA LYS A 150 14.76 14.89 -4.17
C LYS A 150 13.82 15.96 -4.68
N ALA A 151 14.36 17.05 -5.26
CA ALA A 151 13.54 18.14 -5.81
C ALA A 151 12.73 17.65 -7.02
N LEU A 152 13.37 16.97 -7.96
CA LEU A 152 12.70 16.39 -9.13
C LEU A 152 11.69 15.30 -8.75
N GLY A 153 12.02 14.45 -7.77
CA GLY A 153 11.10 13.43 -7.25
C GLY A 153 9.84 14.04 -6.64
N SER A 154 9.98 15.11 -5.86
CA SER A 154 8.85 15.83 -5.27
C SER A 154 8.01 16.55 -6.33
N THR A 155 8.63 17.19 -7.33
CA THR A 155 7.88 17.84 -8.42
C THR A 155 7.07 16.81 -9.22
N LEU A 156 7.66 15.66 -9.54
CA LEU A 156 6.96 14.57 -10.26
C LEU A 156 5.78 14.01 -9.45
N GLU A 157 5.92 13.88 -8.14
CA GLU A 157 4.83 13.48 -7.25
C GLU A 157 3.68 14.49 -7.29
N TRP A 158 3.97 15.79 -7.15
CA TRP A 158 2.96 16.84 -7.24
C TRP A 158 2.27 16.88 -8.60
N VAL A 159 2.98 16.64 -9.70
CA VAL A 159 2.39 16.55 -11.04
C VAL A 159 1.39 15.39 -11.13
N ILE A 160 1.71 14.23 -10.56
CA ILE A 160 0.81 13.07 -10.54
C ILE A 160 -0.42 13.35 -9.65
N VAL A 161 -0.22 13.90 -8.46
CA VAL A 161 -1.31 14.21 -7.52
C VAL A 161 -2.23 15.28 -8.09
N LEU A 162 -1.69 16.37 -8.63
CA LEU A 162 -2.46 17.44 -9.27
C LEU A 162 -3.15 16.95 -10.55
N GLY A 163 -2.45 16.15 -11.37
CA GLY A 163 -3.03 15.55 -12.57
C GLY A 163 -4.23 14.66 -12.24
N LEU A 164 -4.13 13.83 -11.20
CA LEU A 164 -5.26 13.04 -10.71
C LEU A 164 -6.38 13.91 -10.16
N GLY A 165 -6.06 14.98 -9.42
CA GLY A 165 -7.03 15.95 -8.96
C GLY A 165 -7.82 16.57 -10.11
N VAL A 166 -7.15 16.93 -11.21
CA VAL A 166 -7.79 17.47 -12.43
C VAL A 166 -8.67 16.42 -13.11
N VAL A 167 -8.19 15.18 -13.29
CA VAL A 167 -8.99 14.10 -13.86
C VAL A 167 -10.24 13.84 -13.02
N PHE A 168 -10.09 13.81 -11.69
CA PHE A 168 -11.22 13.62 -10.78
C PHE A 168 -12.22 14.78 -10.87
N TYR A 169 -11.74 16.02 -10.93
CA TYR A 169 -12.58 17.20 -11.09
C TYR A 169 -13.37 17.18 -12.41
N VAL A 170 -12.71 16.88 -13.53
CA VAL A 170 -13.32 16.91 -14.86
C VAL A 170 -14.34 15.79 -15.07
N TYR A 171 -14.07 14.59 -14.55
CA TYR A 171 -14.90 13.40 -14.84
C TYR A 171 -15.93 13.07 -13.75
N TYR A 172 -15.77 13.55 -12.51
CA TYR A 172 -16.65 13.17 -11.40
C TYR A 172 -17.34 14.35 -10.69
N LEU A 173 -16.87 15.59 -10.86
CA LEU A 173 -17.43 16.79 -10.21
C LEU A 173 -18.10 17.78 -11.19
N LYS A 174 -17.97 17.54 -12.49
CA LYS A 174 -18.68 18.23 -13.56
C LYS A 174 -19.80 17.33 -14.09
#